data_AF-A0A965QZX2-F1
#
_entry.id   AF-A0A965QZX2-F1
#
_cell.length_a   1.000
_cell.length_b   1.000
_cell.length_c   1.000
_cell.angle_alpha   90.00
_cell.angle_beta   90.00
_cell.angle_gamma   90.00
#
_symmetry.space_group_name_H-M   'P 1'
#
loop_
_entity.id
_entity.type
_entity.pdbx_description
1 polymer ?
#
loop_
_entity_poly.entity_id
_entity_poly.type
_entity_poly.pdbx_seq_one_letter_code
_entity_poly.pdbx_strand_id
1 'polypeptide(L)'
;QELSRNRQLARTPVTLIGKQELSFSPGKHNQLQKHVIENFLPIFGYGAEVLYVGDTENKFKYSNATRLASLNFFELAHDKLPDVVAYSLAKNWLFLIEAVTTANPINELRLRTLKQLTMQCSADVVYVTAFPDRATYRKFAHEIAWETEVWLADSPEHMIHFNGDKFIGPYQRS
;
A
#
# COMPACT_ATOMS: atom_id res chain seq x y z
N GLN A 1 -19.04 -14.16 -23.21
CA GLN A 1 -18.41 -14.73 -22.00
C GLN A 1 -17.98 -13.56 -21.14
N GLU A 2 -18.57 -13.37 -19.96
CA GLU A 2 -18.07 -12.41 -18.99
C GLU A 2 -16.74 -12.92 -18.43
N LEU A 3 -15.63 -12.38 -18.94
CA LEU A 3 -14.27 -12.78 -18.54
C LEU A 3 -13.79 -12.03 -17.28
N SER A 4 -14.44 -10.93 -16.91
CA SER A 4 -14.07 -10.09 -15.76
C SER A 4 -14.95 -10.37 -14.53
N ARG A 5 -14.33 -10.68 -13.40
CA ARG A 5 -15.01 -10.84 -12.10
C ARG A 5 -15.06 -9.50 -11.36
N ASN A 6 -16.01 -8.64 -11.70
CA ASN A 6 -16.22 -7.38 -10.96
C ASN A 6 -16.93 -7.66 -9.64
N ARG A 7 -16.51 -6.97 -8.57
CA ARG A 7 -17.07 -7.04 -7.23
C ARG A 7 -17.52 -5.63 -6.81
N GLN A 8 -18.80 -5.42 -6.54
CA GLN A 8 -19.28 -4.14 -5.99
C GLN A 8 -18.87 -4.01 -4.51
N LEU A 9 -17.61 -3.68 -4.25
CA LEU A 9 -17.08 -3.50 -2.90
C LEU A 9 -17.37 -2.09 -2.40
N ALA A 10 -17.71 -1.99 -1.11
CA ALA A 10 -17.89 -0.70 -0.45
C ALA A 10 -16.58 0.10 -0.46
N ARG A 11 -16.69 1.42 -0.70
CA ARG A 11 -15.56 2.35 -0.71
C ARG A 11 -15.72 3.38 0.39
N THR A 12 -14.71 3.51 1.24
CA THR A 12 -14.65 4.56 2.26
C THR A 12 -13.71 5.66 1.80
N PRO A 13 -14.11 6.95 1.80
CA PRO A 13 -13.20 8.03 1.42
C PRO A 13 -11.92 8.02 2.26
N VAL A 14 -10.79 8.23 1.61
CA VAL A 14 -9.50 8.40 2.29
C VAL A 14 -9.37 9.82 2.78
N THR A 15 -8.92 9.98 4.02
CA THR A 15 -8.69 11.29 4.62
C THR A 15 -7.22 11.68 4.48
N LEU A 16 -7.01 12.87 3.92
CA LEU A 16 -5.76 13.63 4.05
C LEU A 16 -5.99 14.66 5.15
N ILE A 17 -5.11 14.72 6.15
CA ILE A 17 -5.26 15.72 7.22
C ILE A 17 -5.19 17.11 6.59
N GLY A 18 -6.25 17.90 6.77
CA GLY A 18 -6.41 19.24 6.23
C GLY A 18 -7.18 19.35 4.89
N LYS A 19 -7.75 18.26 4.35
CA LYS A 19 -8.43 18.25 3.03
C LYS A 19 -7.53 18.78 1.89
N GLN A 20 -6.21 18.67 2.03
CA GLN A 20 -5.30 19.08 0.96
C GLN A 20 -5.49 18.20 -0.28
N GLU A 21 -5.55 18.82 -1.45
CA GLU A 21 -5.47 18.10 -2.72
C GLU A 21 -4.01 17.74 -3.03
N LEU A 22 -3.72 16.47 -3.24
CA LEU A 22 -2.39 16.01 -3.63
C LEU A 22 -2.22 16.11 -5.16
N SER A 23 -1.53 17.15 -5.65
CA SER A 23 -1.13 17.23 -7.07
C SER A 23 0.13 16.41 -7.34
N PHE A 24 0.07 15.38 -8.20
CA PHE A 24 1.21 14.50 -8.54
C PHE A 24 1.92 15.01 -9.79
N SER A 25 3.26 15.00 -9.80
CA SER A 25 3.97 15.22 -11.06
C SER A 25 3.73 14.05 -12.03
N PRO A 26 3.82 14.29 -13.35
CA PRO A 26 3.54 13.26 -14.35
C PRO A 26 4.50 12.07 -14.22
N GLY A 27 3.96 10.85 -14.24
CA GLY A 27 4.79 9.64 -14.24
C GLY A 27 4.01 8.39 -13.88
N LYS A 28 4.42 7.24 -14.41
CA LYS A 28 3.75 5.95 -14.15
C LYS A 28 3.75 5.59 -12.66
N HIS A 29 4.85 5.91 -11.96
CA HIS A 29 5.00 5.64 -10.53
C HIS A 29 4.04 6.50 -9.69
N ASN A 30 4.06 7.82 -9.90
CA ASN A 30 3.15 8.76 -9.23
C ASN A 30 1.67 8.48 -9.55
N GLN A 31 1.36 8.07 -10.77
CA GLN A 31 0.03 7.61 -11.15
C GLN A 31 -0.39 6.37 -10.36
N LEU A 32 0.52 5.42 -10.13
CA LEU A 32 0.23 4.24 -9.33
C LEU A 32 0.03 4.58 -7.84
N GLN A 33 0.83 5.48 -7.26
CA GLN A 33 0.60 5.99 -5.91
C GLN A 33 -0.78 6.66 -5.78
N LYS A 34 -1.18 7.46 -6.78
CA LYS A 34 -2.53 8.03 -6.85
C LYS A 34 -3.60 6.93 -6.87
N HIS A 35 -3.41 5.89 -7.68
CA HIS A 35 -4.33 4.75 -7.71
C HIS A 35 -4.43 4.02 -6.36
N VAL A 36 -3.32 3.87 -5.63
CA VAL A 36 -3.32 3.32 -4.27
C VAL A 36 -4.20 4.16 -3.35
N ILE A 37 -4.05 5.48 -3.37
CA ILE A 37 -4.80 6.39 -2.50
C ILE A 37 -6.29 6.45 -2.87
N GLU A 38 -6.61 6.45 -4.16
CA GLU A 38 -7.98 6.66 -4.64
C GLU A 38 -8.78 5.37 -4.87
N ASN A 39 -8.13 4.21 -4.93
CA ASN A 39 -8.80 2.93 -5.25
C ASN A 39 -8.46 1.82 -4.26
N PHE A 40 -7.19 1.62 -3.89
CA PHE A 40 -6.82 0.58 -2.92
C PHE A 40 -7.30 0.93 -1.51
N LEU A 41 -6.86 2.06 -0.96
CA LEU A 41 -7.17 2.46 0.41
C LEU A 41 -8.68 2.63 0.68
N PRO A 42 -9.51 3.10 -0.27
CA PRO A 42 -10.95 3.13 -0.07
C PRO A 42 -11.61 1.76 0.09
N ILE A 43 -11.05 0.73 -0.56
CA ILE A 43 -11.62 -0.63 -0.56
C ILE A 43 -11.03 -1.45 0.60
N PHE A 44 -9.71 -1.42 0.77
CA PHE A 44 -8.96 -2.30 1.67
C PHE A 44 -8.31 -1.57 2.86
N GLY A 45 -8.35 -0.24 2.88
CA GLY A 45 -7.72 0.57 3.91
C GLY A 45 -8.58 0.79 5.16
N TYR A 46 -9.85 0.37 5.18
CA TYR A 46 -10.74 0.50 6.35
C TYR A 46 -10.79 1.92 6.93
N GLY A 47 -11.02 2.92 6.06
CA GLY A 47 -11.05 4.33 6.46
C GLY A 47 -9.69 4.89 6.87
N ALA A 48 -8.61 4.36 6.30
CA ALA A 48 -7.26 4.82 6.60
C ALA A 48 -7.04 6.30 6.24
N GLU A 49 -6.30 6.98 7.10
CA GLU A 49 -5.70 8.29 6.85
C GLU A 49 -4.32 8.10 6.20
N VAL A 50 -4.02 8.88 5.16
CA VAL A 50 -2.67 8.86 4.57
C VAL A 50 -1.75 9.71 5.44
N LEU A 51 -0.63 9.11 5.86
CA LEU A 51 0.36 9.74 6.74
C LEU A 51 1.62 10.17 6.00
N TYR A 52 1.96 9.50 4.90
CA TYR A 52 3.12 9.82 4.08
C TYR A 52 2.89 9.45 2.61
N VAL A 53 3.38 10.29 1.70
CA VAL A 53 3.52 9.98 0.28
C VAL A 53 4.85 10.53 -0.21
N GLY A 54 5.71 9.64 -0.72
CA GLY A 54 6.95 10.01 -1.39
C GLY A 54 6.66 10.50 -2.82
N ASP A 55 7.46 11.44 -3.32
CA ASP A 55 7.45 11.80 -4.75
C ASP A 55 8.88 11.71 -5.27
N THR A 56 9.03 11.06 -6.42
CA THR A 56 10.32 10.80 -7.07
C THR A 56 11.03 12.08 -7.51
N GLU A 57 10.31 13.17 -7.76
CA GLU A 57 10.88 14.45 -8.22
C GLU A 57 11.01 15.47 -7.07
N ASN A 58 10.03 15.51 -6.17
CA ASN A 58 10.09 16.28 -4.94
C ASN A 58 10.16 15.31 -3.76
N LYS A 59 11.35 15.17 -3.16
CA LYS A 59 11.66 14.17 -2.12
C LYS A 59 10.65 14.07 -0.95
N PHE A 60 9.73 15.02 -0.79
CA PHE A 60 8.59 14.97 0.12
C PHE A 60 7.36 15.62 -0.51
N LYS A 61 6.32 14.83 -0.78
CA LYS A 61 5.03 15.37 -1.23
C LYS A 61 4.07 15.61 -0.08
N TYR A 62 4.02 14.69 0.89
CA TYR A 62 3.20 14.83 2.09
C TYR A 62 3.76 14.01 3.24
N SER A 63 3.75 14.55 4.46
CA SER A 63 4.11 13.83 5.68
C SER A 63 3.38 14.41 6.89
N ASN A 64 2.73 13.55 7.66
CA ASN A 64 2.17 13.89 8.96
C ASN A 64 3.07 13.37 10.09
N ALA A 65 4.13 14.14 10.36
CA ALA A 65 5.13 13.76 11.37
C ALA A 65 4.53 13.57 12.77
N THR A 66 3.56 14.40 13.17
CA THR A 66 2.89 14.27 14.48
C THR A 66 2.17 12.94 14.61
N ARG A 67 1.43 12.54 13.58
CA ARG A 67 0.68 11.28 13.61
C ARG A 67 1.61 10.07 13.56
N LEU A 68 2.64 10.11 12.71
CA LEU A 68 3.68 9.07 12.65
C LEU A 68 4.42 8.91 13.99
N ALA A 69 4.77 10.03 14.64
CA ALA A 69 5.39 10.01 15.96
C ALA A 69 4.46 9.41 17.03
N SER A 70 3.16 9.71 16.99
CA SER A 70 2.17 9.13 17.91
C SER A 70 2.00 7.61 17.77
N LEU A 71 2.42 7.05 16.62
CA LEU A 71 2.42 5.62 16.35
C LEU A 71 3.77 4.96 16.66
N ASN A 72 4.72 5.68 17.27
CA ASN A 72 6.09 5.23 17.51
C ASN A 72 6.79 4.77 16.22
N PHE A 73 6.49 5.41 15.09
CA PHE A 73 7.09 5.09 13.79
C PHE A 73 8.41 5.84 13.54
N PHE A 74 9.06 6.42 14.57
CA PHE A 74 10.10 7.43 14.34
C PHE A 74 11.54 7.02 14.73
N GLU A 75 12.34 6.68 13.71
CA GLU A 75 13.74 7.10 13.53
C GLU A 75 13.97 7.32 12.02
N LEU A 76 13.98 8.58 11.58
CA LEU A 76 14.00 8.96 10.15
C LEU A 76 15.41 8.93 9.55
N ALA A 77 15.77 7.82 8.92
CA ALA A 77 16.59 7.90 7.71
C ALA A 77 15.60 7.94 6.52
N HIS A 78 15.55 9.09 5.84
CA HIS A 78 14.55 9.41 4.80
C HIS A 78 14.60 8.45 3.60
N ASP A 79 15.73 7.77 3.40
CA ASP A 79 15.98 6.79 2.36
C ASP A 79 15.30 5.44 2.59
N LYS A 80 14.69 5.22 3.76
CA LYS A 80 14.10 3.92 4.13
C LYS A 80 12.57 3.87 4.13
N LEU A 81 11.88 5.00 3.94
CA LEU A 81 10.42 5.05 3.90
C LEU A 81 9.86 4.34 2.65
N PRO A 82 8.67 3.72 2.73
CA PRO A 82 7.96 3.22 1.56
C PRO A 82 7.26 4.35 0.79
N ASP A 83 6.80 4.09 -0.42
CA ASP A 83 6.15 5.11 -1.26
C ASP A 83 4.90 5.74 -0.63
N VAL A 84 4.07 4.95 0.06
CA VAL A 84 2.86 5.42 0.77
C VAL A 84 2.78 4.78 2.15
N VAL A 85 2.49 5.60 3.16
CA VAL A 85 2.11 5.14 4.51
C VAL A 85 0.69 5.60 4.82
N ALA A 86 -0.17 4.70 5.25
CA ALA A 86 -1.53 5.02 5.66
C ALA A 86 -1.91 4.27 6.94
N TYR A 87 -2.74 4.86 7.79
CA TYR A 87 -3.13 4.29 9.08
C TYR A 87 -4.64 4.18 9.21
N SER A 88 -5.14 2.98 9.51
CA SER A 88 -6.54 2.75 9.87
C SER A 88 -6.69 2.74 11.38
N LEU A 89 -7.33 3.78 11.93
CA LEU A 89 -7.69 3.81 13.35
C LEU A 89 -8.67 2.68 13.71
N ALA A 90 -9.61 2.37 12.82
CA ALA A 90 -10.64 1.36 13.05
C ALA A 90 -10.08 -0.06 13.22
N LYS A 91 -8.94 -0.36 12.58
CA LYS A 91 -8.26 -1.65 12.67
C LYS A 91 -6.97 -1.62 13.49
N ASN A 92 -6.51 -0.43 13.87
CA ASN A 92 -5.16 -0.18 14.36
C ASN A 92 -4.08 -0.76 13.41
N TRP A 93 -4.26 -0.56 12.11
CA TRP A 93 -3.36 -1.06 11.07
C TRP A 93 -2.57 0.05 10.41
N LEU A 94 -1.26 -0.15 10.25
CA LEU A 94 -0.38 0.69 9.46
C LEU A 94 -0.07 -0.01 8.13
N PHE A 95 -0.51 0.57 7.03
CA PHE A 95 -0.19 0.12 5.69
C PHE A 95 1.12 0.75 5.24
N LEU A 96 2.10 -0.08 4.87
CA LEU A 96 3.32 0.32 4.19
C LEU A 96 3.26 -0.20 2.76
N ILE A 97 3.20 0.71 1.79
CA ILE A 97 2.88 0.38 0.40
C ILE A 97 4.00 0.86 -0.52
N GLU A 98 4.51 -0.05 -1.35
CA GLU A 98 5.45 0.26 -2.44
C GLU A 98 4.72 0.23 -3.79
N ALA A 99 4.87 1.29 -4.58
CA ALA A 99 4.30 1.46 -5.92
C ALA A 99 5.32 1.05 -6.99
N VAL A 100 5.28 -0.21 -7.41
CA VAL A 100 6.28 -0.79 -8.29
C VAL A 100 5.93 -0.59 -9.76
N THR A 101 6.77 0.18 -10.45
CA THR A 101 6.78 0.27 -11.92
C THR A 101 8.09 -0.27 -12.51
N THR A 102 9.23 0.17 -11.98
CA THR A 102 10.57 -0.29 -12.37
C THR A 102 11.47 -0.65 -11.18
N ALA A 103 11.14 -0.18 -9.97
CA ALA A 103 11.86 -0.51 -8.75
C ALA A 103 11.57 -1.94 -8.28
N ASN A 104 12.33 -2.42 -7.30
CA ASN A 104 12.09 -3.73 -6.72
C ASN A 104 10.84 -3.72 -5.82
N PRO A 105 10.10 -4.84 -5.72
CA PRO A 105 8.98 -4.97 -4.79
C PRO A 105 9.44 -5.05 -3.33
N ILE A 106 8.48 -5.23 -2.41
CA ILE A 106 8.79 -5.68 -1.06
C ILE A 106 9.31 -7.13 -1.13
N ASN A 107 10.61 -7.25 -1.40
CA ASN A 107 11.34 -8.51 -1.32
C ASN A 107 11.80 -8.78 0.12
N GLU A 108 12.42 -9.93 0.37
CA GLU A 108 12.81 -10.35 1.73
C GLU A 108 13.74 -9.34 2.43
N LEU A 109 14.66 -8.72 1.70
CA LEU A 109 15.56 -7.70 2.26
C LEU A 109 14.79 -6.42 2.62
N ARG A 110 13.91 -5.97 1.73
CA ARG A 110 13.08 -4.79 1.97
C ARG A 110 12.10 -5.03 3.12
N LEU A 111 11.47 -6.20 3.18
CA LEU A 111 10.58 -6.60 4.27
C LEU A 111 11.30 -6.55 5.62
N ARG A 112 12.52 -7.10 5.72
CA ARG A 112 13.33 -7.01 6.95
C ARG A 112 13.60 -5.56 7.35
N THR A 113 13.90 -4.70 6.38
CA THR A 113 14.15 -3.27 6.62
C THR A 113 12.89 -2.58 7.16
N LEU A 114 11.72 -2.86 6.57
CA LEU A 114 10.45 -2.31 7.02
C LEU A 114 10.05 -2.87 8.40
N LYS A 115 10.25 -4.17 8.66
CA LYS A 115 10.03 -4.78 9.99
C LYS A 115 10.91 -4.13 11.08
N GLN A 116 12.17 -3.81 10.77
CA GLN A 116 13.04 -3.07 11.69
C GLN A 116 12.55 -1.64 11.93
N LEU A 117 12.15 -0.93 10.86
CA LEU A 117 11.59 0.42 10.95
C LEU A 117 10.34 0.48 11.83
N THR A 118 9.52 -0.58 11.81
CA THR A 118 8.26 -0.64 12.57
C THR A 118 8.34 -1.43 13.87
N MET A 119 9.53 -1.80 14.33
CA MET A 119 9.68 -2.69 15.50
C MET A 119 9.06 -2.12 16.79
N GLN A 120 9.02 -0.80 16.93
CA GLN A 120 8.41 -0.12 18.08
C GLN A 120 7.01 0.45 17.78
N CYS A 121 6.49 0.21 16.57
CA CYS A 121 5.21 0.77 16.16
C CYS A 121 4.07 0.22 17.00
N SER A 122 3.13 1.08 17.40
CA SER A 122 1.97 0.68 18.21
C SER A 122 0.83 0.07 17.38
N ALA A 123 0.97 0.01 16.05
CA ALA A 123 0.00 -0.53 15.11
C ALA A 123 0.53 -1.82 14.46
N ASP A 124 -0.39 -2.75 14.14
CA ASP A 124 -0.04 -3.92 13.33
C ASP A 124 0.23 -3.48 11.89
N VAL A 125 1.25 -4.05 11.25
CA VAL A 125 1.73 -3.58 9.96
C VAL A 125 1.26 -4.48 8.82
N VAL A 126 0.72 -3.86 7.77
CA VAL A 126 0.33 -4.51 6.52
C VAL A 126 1.29 -4.06 5.42
N TYR A 127 2.05 -4.99 4.87
CA TYR A 127 3.02 -4.73 3.79
C TYR A 127 2.37 -5.00 2.45
N VAL A 128 2.35 -4.00 1.56
CA VAL A 128 1.68 -4.11 0.26
C VAL A 128 2.62 -3.72 -0.86
N THR A 129 2.74 -4.57 -1.88
CA THR A 129 3.33 -4.18 -3.16
C THR A 129 2.22 -3.92 -4.17
N ALA A 130 2.11 -2.67 -4.64
CA ALA A 130 1.18 -2.27 -5.68
C ALA A 130 1.84 -2.32 -7.06
N PHE A 131 1.13 -2.83 -8.06
CA PHE A 131 1.55 -2.83 -9.48
C PHE A 131 0.47 -2.17 -10.35
N PRO A 132 0.85 -1.60 -11.51
CA PRO A 132 -0.14 -1.06 -12.44
C PRO A 132 -0.99 -2.17 -13.05
N ASP A 133 -0.37 -3.31 -13.36
CA ASP A 133 -1.02 -4.40 -14.08
C ASP A 133 -0.38 -5.77 -13.79
N ARG A 134 -1.10 -6.83 -14.19
CA ARG A 134 -0.63 -8.22 -14.04
C ARG A 134 0.65 -8.51 -14.85
N ALA A 135 0.87 -7.82 -15.96
CA ALA A 135 2.04 -8.03 -16.81
C ALA A 135 3.33 -7.55 -16.14
N THR A 136 3.26 -6.45 -15.41
CA THR A 136 4.34 -5.89 -14.58
C THR A 136 4.56 -6.77 -13.37
N TYR A 137 3.50 -7.13 -12.63
CA TYR A 137 3.57 -8.04 -11.50
C TYR A 137 4.32 -9.34 -11.83
N ARG A 138 4.00 -9.99 -12.95
CA ARG A 138 4.64 -11.26 -13.37
C ARG A 138 6.16 -11.19 -13.46
N LYS A 139 6.74 -10.03 -13.80
CA LYS A 139 8.20 -9.85 -13.87
C LYS A 139 8.84 -9.97 -12.48
N PHE A 140 8.13 -9.50 -11.45
CA PHE A 140 8.62 -9.40 -10.08
C PHE A 140 8.06 -10.47 -9.13
N ALA A 141 7.09 -11.27 -9.57
CA ALA A 141 6.39 -12.25 -8.72
C ALA A 141 7.33 -13.20 -7.96
N HIS A 142 8.49 -13.51 -8.53
CA HIS A 142 9.50 -14.39 -7.93
C HIS A 142 10.33 -13.74 -6.82
N GLU A 143 10.28 -12.41 -6.67
CA GLU A 143 11.04 -11.65 -5.67
C GLU A 143 10.20 -11.23 -4.46
N ILE A 144 8.88 -11.30 -4.56
CA ILE A 144 7.95 -10.81 -3.53
C ILE A 144 8.05 -11.69 -2.29
N ALA A 145 8.24 -11.06 -1.13
CA ALA A 145 8.39 -11.75 0.15
C ALA A 145 7.08 -12.43 0.57
N TRP A 146 7.20 -13.56 1.29
CA TRP A 146 6.07 -14.15 1.99
C TRP A 146 5.57 -13.22 3.11
N GLU A 147 4.36 -13.45 3.60
CA GLU A 147 3.70 -12.63 4.62
C GLU A 147 3.46 -11.18 4.15
N THR A 148 3.33 -10.97 2.84
CA THR A 148 3.00 -9.67 2.24
C THR A 148 1.80 -9.78 1.31
N GLU A 149 1.26 -8.63 0.94
CA GLU A 149 0.09 -8.50 0.09
C GLU A 149 0.46 -7.85 -1.24
N VAL A 150 -0.26 -8.19 -2.31
CA VAL A 150 -0.10 -7.59 -3.63
C VAL A 150 -1.43 -7.06 -4.13
N TRP A 151 -1.40 -5.84 -4.67
CA TRP A 151 -2.54 -5.18 -5.30
C TRP A 151 -2.23 -4.78 -6.75
N LEU A 152 -3.21 -4.92 -7.64
CA LEU A 152 -3.09 -4.56 -9.05
C LEU A 152 -4.08 -3.45 -9.39
N ALA A 153 -3.60 -2.32 -9.91
CA ALA A 153 -4.46 -1.19 -10.24
C ALA A 153 -5.45 -1.49 -11.38
N ASP A 154 -5.08 -2.37 -12.32
CA ASP A 154 -5.97 -2.85 -13.40
C ASP A 154 -7.10 -3.78 -12.91
N SER A 155 -7.02 -4.27 -11.68
CA SER A 155 -7.96 -5.21 -11.06
C SER A 155 -8.26 -4.78 -9.61
N PRO A 156 -8.75 -3.55 -9.38
CA PRO A 156 -8.64 -2.85 -8.09
C PRO A 156 -9.45 -3.48 -6.95
N GLU A 157 -10.39 -4.37 -7.26
CA GLU A 157 -11.28 -5.05 -6.31
C GLU A 157 -10.73 -6.42 -5.85
N HIS A 158 -9.51 -6.77 -6.27
CA HIS A 158 -8.86 -8.03 -5.94
C HIS A 158 -7.51 -7.80 -5.28
N MET A 159 -7.11 -8.78 -4.48
CA MET A 159 -5.81 -8.85 -3.82
C MET A 159 -5.20 -10.22 -4.08
N ILE A 160 -3.87 -10.27 -4.08
CA ILE A 160 -3.09 -11.51 -4.08
C ILE A 160 -2.39 -11.57 -2.72
N HIS A 161 -2.58 -12.67 -2.00
CA HIS A 161 -2.02 -12.88 -0.67
C HIS A 161 -0.84 -13.83 -0.75
N PHE A 162 0.36 -13.39 -0.37
CA PHE A 162 1.54 -14.25 -0.29
C PHE A 162 1.63 -14.89 1.11
N ASN A 163 0.61 -15.63 1.52
CA ASN A 163 0.64 -16.55 2.67
C ASN A 163 -0.59 -17.47 2.68
N GLY A 164 -0.55 -18.59 3.42
CA GLY A 164 -1.48 -19.72 3.23
C GLY A 164 -2.53 -19.94 4.31
N ASP A 165 -2.19 -19.89 5.60
CA ASP A 165 -3.09 -20.36 6.67
C ASP A 165 -4.30 -19.44 6.91
N LYS A 166 -4.16 -18.15 6.62
CA LYS A 166 -5.21 -17.13 6.81
C LYS A 166 -6.45 -17.29 5.89
N PHE A 167 -6.33 -17.97 4.73
CA PHE A 167 -7.33 -17.84 3.64
C PHE A 167 -7.74 -19.12 2.89
N ILE A 168 -7.55 -20.32 3.45
CA ILE A 168 -7.99 -21.56 2.77
C ILE A 168 -9.52 -21.70 2.85
N GLY A 169 -10.20 -21.59 1.72
CA GLY A 169 -11.65 -21.83 1.61
C GLY A 169 -12.19 -21.57 0.19
N PRO A 170 -13.34 -22.15 -0.18
CA PRO A 170 -13.94 -21.93 -1.49
C PRO A 170 -14.56 -20.52 -1.60
N TYR A 171 -14.45 -19.90 -2.78
CA TYR A 171 -15.25 -18.72 -3.11
C TYR A 171 -16.73 -19.09 -3.27
N GLN A 172 -17.63 -18.18 -2.91
CA GLN A 172 -19.06 -18.34 -3.20
C GLN A 172 -19.27 -18.47 -4.71
N ARG A 173 -20.19 -19.37 -5.10
CA ARG A 173 -20.59 -19.52 -6.50
C ARG A 173 -21.36 -18.26 -6.91
N SER A 174 -20.79 -17.52 -7.86
CA SER A 174 -21.46 -16.42 -8.57
C SER A 174 -22.52 -16.96 -9.50
#